data_AF-A0A0D8HQ44-F1
#
_entry.id   AF-A0A0D8HQ44-F1
#
_cell.length_a   1.000
_cell.length_b   1.000
_cell.length_c   1.000
_cell.angle_alpha   90.00
_cell.angle_beta   90.00
_cell.angle_gamma   90.00
#
_symmetry.space_group_name_H-M   'P 1'
#
loop_
_entity.id
_entity.type
_entity.pdbx_description
1 polymer ?
#
loop_
_entity_poly.entity_id
_entity_poly.type
_entity_poly.pdbx_seq_one_letter_code
_entity_poly.pdbx_strand_id
1 'polypeptide(L)' 'MNLRDQLDTCQFLLNRAQLAGDVDAIRRLSERRLVLVKQLASMRAHLRLV' A
#
# COMPACT_ATOMS: atom_id res chain seq x y z
N MET A 1 3.58 -11.92 7.45
CA MET A 1 3.37 -11.15 6.21
C MET A 1 4.12 -9.84 6.34
N ASN A 2 5.10 -9.59 5.49
CA ASN A 2 5.98 -8.42 5.53
C ASN A 2 5.27 -7.20 4.91
N LEU A 3 5.72 -5.98 5.23
CA LEU A 3 5.21 -4.73 4.68
C LEU A 3 5.29 -4.69 3.14
N ARG A 4 6.29 -5.37 2.56
CA ARG A 4 6.43 -5.54 1.11
C ARG A 4 5.29 -6.39 0.52
N ASP A 5 4.99 -7.52 1.14
CA ASP A 5 3.87 -8.40 0.74
C ASP A 5 2.53 -7.65 0.82
N GLN A 6 2.37 -6.78 1.82
CA GLN A 6 1.19 -5.93 1.96
C GLN A 6 1.06 -4.89 0.83
N LEU A 7 2.17 -4.30 0.40
CA LEU A 7 2.19 -3.38 -0.74
C LEU A 7 1.88 -4.11 -2.06
N ASP A 8 2.47 -5.27 -2.28
CA ASP A 8 2.22 -6.07 -3.49
C ASP A 8 0.76 -6.54 -3.56
N THR A 9 0.21 -6.98 -2.43
CA THR A 9 -1.23 -7.32 -2.31
C THR A 9 -2.10 -6.10 -2.59
N CYS A 10 -1.75 -4.94 -2.03
CA CYS A 10 -2.52 -3.71 -2.21
C CYS A 10 -2.51 -3.25 -3.68
N GLN A 11 -1.38 -3.39 -4.37
CA GLN A 11 -1.26 -3.07 -5.78
C GLN A 11 -2.05 -4.05 -6.67
N PHE A 12 -2.02 -5.35 -6.35
CA PHE A 12 -2.83 -6.36 -7.04
C PHE A 12 -4.33 -6.04 -6.94
N LEU A 13 -4.81 -5.71 -5.72
CA LEU A 13 -6.21 -5.36 -5.50
C LEU A 13 -6.60 -4.05 -6.19
N LEU A 14 -5.69 -3.06 -6.24
CA LEU A 14 -5.91 -1.82 -6.98
C LEU A 14 -6.12 -2.08 -8.47
N ASN A 15 -5.24 -2.87 -9.09
CA ASN A 15 -5.35 -3.21 -10.50
C ASN A 15 -6.69 -3.92 -10.77
N ARG A 16 -7.11 -4.83 -9.88
CA ARG A 16 -8.41 -5.50 -9.99
C ARG A 16 -9.58 -4.53 -9.85
N ALA A 17 -9.53 -3.60 -8.89
CA ALA A 17 -10.57 -2.60 -8.70
C ALA A 17 -10.67 -1.63 -9.89
N GLN A 18 -9.54 -1.26 -10.49
CA GLN A 18 -9.49 -0.46 -11.72
C GLN A 18 -10.13 -1.19 -12.90
N LEU A 19 -9.81 -2.47 -13.10
CA LEU A 19 -10.43 -3.30 -14.14
C LEU A 19 -11.93 -3.46 -13.94
N ALA A 20 -12.39 -3.54 -12.69
CA ALA A 20 -13.80 -3.65 -12.35
C ALA A 20 -14.55 -2.30 -12.37
N GLY A 21 -13.84 -1.17 -12.48
CA GLY A 21 -14.44 0.17 -12.36
C GLY A 21 -14.97 0.52 -10.97
N ASP A 22 -14.53 -0.20 -9.92
CA ASP A 22 -14.98 0.03 -8.54
C ASP A 22 -14.23 1.22 -7.91
N VAL A 23 -14.78 2.42 -8.12
CA VAL A 23 -14.19 3.69 -7.68
C VAL A 23 -14.00 3.74 -6.16
N ASP A 24 -14.92 3.16 -5.40
CA ASP A 24 -14.84 3.13 -3.94
C ASP A 24 -13.70 2.22 -3.45
N ALA A 25 -13.54 1.05 -4.06
CA ALA A 25 -12.41 0.18 -3.78
C ALA A 25 -11.09 0.84 -4.19
N ILE A 26 -11.03 1.51 -5.34
CA ILE A 26 -9.83 2.25 -5.79
C ILE A 26 -9.45 3.31 -4.76
N ARG A 27 -10.41 4.10 -4.27
CA ARG A 27 -10.17 5.13 -3.25
C ARG A 27 -9.62 4.54 -1.96
N ARG A 28 -10.31 3.55 -1.38
CA ARG A 28 -9.91 2.91 -0.12
C ARG A 28 -8.54 2.24 -0.23
N LEU A 29 -8.26 1.55 -1.33
CA LEU A 29 -6.98 0.88 -1.54
C LEU A 29 -5.85 1.88 -1.79
N SER A 30 -6.12 3.01 -2.46
CA SER A 30 -5.12 4.08 -2.65
C SER A 30 -4.74 4.73 -1.32
N GLU A 31 -5.71 5.02 -0.46
CA GLU A 31 -5.47 5.51 0.90
C GLU A 31 -4.64 4.52 1.72
N ARG A 32 -4.99 3.22 1.65
CA ARG A 32 -4.24 2.16 2.32
C ARG A 32 -2.80 2.06 1.81
N ARG A 33 -2.58 2.16 0.50
CA ARG A 33 -1.23 2.17 -0.11
C ARG A 33 -0.40 3.33 0.42
N LEU A 34 -0.98 4.52 0.57
CA LEU A 34 -0.29 5.69 1.10
C LEU A 34 0.19 5.46 2.55
N VAL A 35 -0.66 4.88 3.39
CA VAL A 35 -0.30 4.55 4.78
C VAL A 35 0.86 3.54 4.83
N LEU A 36 0.80 2.48 4.03
CA LEU A 36 1.86 1.47 3.95
C LEU A 36 3.19 2.05 3.48
N VAL A 37 3.17 2.95 2.49
CA VAL A 37 4.38 3.65 2.03
C VAL A 37 4.97 4.54 3.12
N LYS A 38 4.13 5.26 3.88
CA LYS A 38 4.58 6.07 5.02
C LYS A 38 5.22 5.20 6.11
N GLN A 39 4.62 4.05 6.41
CA GLN A 39 5.20 3.09 7.36
C GLN A 39 6.55 2.57 6.86
N LEU A 40 6.68 2.25 5.57
CA LEU A 40 7.96 1.82 5.00
C LEU A 40 9.03 2.90 5.13
N ALA A 41 8.68 4.16 4.84
CA ALA A 41 9.59 5.28 4.96
C ALA A 41 10.02 5.51 6.41
N SER A 42 9.09 5.42 7.36
CA SER A 42 9.38 5.52 8.80
C SER A 42 10.29 4.39 9.27
N MET A 43 10.01 3.14 8.91
CA MET A 43 10.88 2.00 9.26
C MET A 43 12.29 2.17 8.68
N ARG A 44 12.42 2.64 7.44
CA ARG A 44 13.72 2.94 6.83
C ARG A 44 14.46 4.07 7.53
N ALA A 45 13.74 5.10 7.99
CA ALA A 45 14.32 6.19 8.77
C ALA A 45 14.82 5.69 10.12
N HIS A 46 14.03 4.89 10.83
CA HIS A 46 14.45 4.27 12.09
C HIS A 46 15.67 3.36 11.93
N LEU A 47 15.70 2.52 10.90
CA LEU A 47 16.84 1.65 10.61
C LEU A 47 18.13 2.39 10.21
N ARG A 48 18.04 3.64 9.75
CA ARG A 48 19.21 4.49 9.44
C ARG A 48 19.75 5.26 10.64
N LEU A 49 18.95 5.36 11.72
CA LEU A 49 19.29 6.11 12.92
C LEU A 49 19.80 5.22 14.07
N VAL A 50 19.77 3.90 13.89
CA VAL A 50 20.30 2.88 14.83
C VAL A 50 21.65 2.39 14.33
#